data_AF-A0A673CD14-F1
#
_entry.id   AF-A0A673CD14-F1
#
_cell.length_a   1.000
_cell.length_b   1.000
_cell.length_c   1.000
_cell.angle_alpha   90.00
_cell.angle_beta   90.00
_cell.angle_gamma   90.00
#
_symmetry.space_group_name_H-M   'P 1'
#
loop_
_entity.id
_entity.type
_entity.pdbx_description
1 polymer ?
#
loop_
_entity_poly.entity_id
_entity_poly.type
_entity_poly.pdbx_seq_one_letter_code
_entity_poly.pdbx_strand_id
1 'polypeptide(L)'
;MVAEVFTLNNLFVGLLFYLTASFHCAENATQRSKIAHLGAVCCGLGLCNQHTLVLYVLVLIPWVLHRLYSQKELSLRGVVSLGVCFLTGFLPYIYLPISSYINTARWSWGDQTTLSGLLTHLLRAEYGTFSLVCALSLWNVFNMGLSSPRICRSVSLLFTVMLMIYSLFFAWRANLDISRPLLLGVVERFWLQSDAAVCVLAGLGLSHTHNALERRLGYGGLWKTTGWVLTMALLAHTVHTNHR
;
A
#
# COMPACT_ATOMS: atom_id res chain seq x y z
N MET A 1 17.86 -5.12 -19.33
CA MET A 1 16.84 -4.47 -18.48
C MET A 1 16.55 -5.39 -17.32
N VAL A 2 17.02 -5.05 -16.12
CA VAL A 2 16.65 -5.80 -14.91
C VAL A 2 15.27 -5.31 -14.51
N ALA A 3 14.28 -6.21 -14.40
CA ALA A 3 12.98 -5.87 -13.85
C ALA A 3 13.19 -5.42 -12.40
N GLU A 4 13.00 -4.13 -12.12
CA GLU A 4 13.20 -3.61 -10.78
C GLU A 4 12.08 -4.14 -9.87
N VAL A 5 12.47 -4.82 -8.79
CA VAL A 5 11.59 -5.45 -7.78
C VAL A 5 10.57 -4.45 -7.18
N PHE A 6 10.91 -3.17 -7.20
CA PHE A 6 10.07 -2.07 -6.72
C PHE A 6 8.84 -1.81 -7.61
N THR A 7 8.92 -2.04 -8.92
CA THR A 7 7.78 -1.82 -9.84
C THR A 7 6.62 -2.76 -9.51
N LEU A 8 6.93 -4.04 -9.25
CA LEU A 8 5.95 -5.04 -8.83
C LEU A 8 5.38 -4.73 -7.43
N ASN A 9 6.21 -4.21 -6.51
CA ASN A 9 5.72 -3.74 -5.20
C ASN A 9 4.70 -2.61 -5.35
N ASN A 10 4.99 -1.63 -6.20
CA ASN A 10 4.10 -0.48 -6.42
C ASN A 10 2.79 -0.90 -7.08
N LEU A 11 2.85 -1.90 -7.98
CA LEU A 11 1.64 -2.52 -8.52
C LEU A 11 0.79 -3.14 -7.40
N PHE A 12 1.39 -3.91 -6.48
CA PHE A 12 0.67 -4.48 -5.34
C PHE A 12 0.08 -3.40 -4.42
N VAL A 13 0.81 -2.32 -4.14
CA VAL A 13 0.31 -1.18 -3.35
C VAL A 13 -0.90 -0.53 -4.03
N GLY A 14 -0.81 -0.27 -5.35
CA GLY A 14 -1.93 0.26 -6.13
C GLY A 14 -3.14 -0.67 -6.14
N LEU A 15 -2.92 -1.98 -6.31
CA LEU A 15 -3.95 -3.02 -6.20
C LEU A 15 -4.61 -3.02 -4.82
N LEU A 16 -3.84 -2.87 -3.73
CA LEU A 16 -4.41 -2.77 -2.38
C LEU A 16 -5.33 -1.56 -2.24
N PHE A 17 -4.89 -0.38 -2.69
CA PHE A 17 -5.74 0.82 -2.63
C PHE A 17 -7.01 0.66 -3.47
N TYR A 18 -6.87 0.12 -4.69
CA TYR A 18 -8.01 -0.17 -5.56
C TYR A 18 -9.00 -1.14 -4.91
N LEU A 19 -8.53 -2.32 -4.44
CA LEU A 19 -9.37 -3.33 -3.81
C LEU A 19 -10.02 -2.82 -2.53
N THR A 20 -9.34 -1.96 -1.77
CA THR A 20 -9.91 -1.33 -0.56
C THR A 20 -11.06 -0.39 -0.91
N ALA A 21 -10.87 0.44 -1.93
CA ALA A 21 -11.94 1.32 -2.42
C ALA A 21 -13.10 0.51 -3.00
N SER A 22 -12.83 -0.52 -3.82
CA SER A 22 -13.85 -1.42 -4.35
C SER A 22 -14.60 -2.18 -3.25
N PHE A 23 -13.91 -2.61 -2.19
CA PHE A 23 -14.52 -3.27 -1.04
C PHE A 23 -15.47 -2.33 -0.29
N HIS A 24 -15.07 -1.06 -0.13
CA HIS A 24 -15.92 -0.05 0.49
C HIS A 24 -17.16 0.29 -0.34
N CYS A 25 -17.02 0.35 -1.67
CA CYS A 25 -18.09 0.65 -2.61
C CYS A 25 -18.98 -0.57 -2.94
N ALA A 26 -18.63 -1.77 -2.48
CA ALA A 26 -19.42 -2.97 -2.75
C ALA A 26 -20.76 -2.94 -2.00
N GLU A 27 -21.87 -2.98 -2.75
CA GLU A 27 -23.23 -2.99 -2.20
C GLU A 27 -23.68 -4.41 -1.80
N ASN A 28 -23.16 -5.43 -2.50
CA ASN A 28 -23.55 -6.82 -2.32
C ASN A 28 -22.57 -7.61 -1.43
N ALA A 29 -23.10 -8.42 -0.52
CA ALA A 29 -22.34 -9.32 0.35
C ALA A 29 -21.38 -10.24 -0.43
N THR A 30 -21.87 -10.81 -1.54
CA THR A 30 -21.11 -11.74 -2.39
C THR A 30 -19.94 -11.04 -3.08
N GLN A 31 -20.16 -9.83 -3.59
CA GLN A 31 -19.11 -9.02 -4.22
C GLN A 31 -18.06 -8.59 -3.18
N ARG A 32 -18.51 -8.16 -2.00
CA ARG A 32 -17.63 -7.79 -0.89
C ARG A 32 -16.74 -8.95 -0.46
N SER A 33 -17.32 -10.15 -0.34
CA SER A 33 -16.58 -11.38 -0.04
C SER A 33 -15.55 -11.69 -1.13
N LYS A 34 -15.92 -11.64 -2.42
CA LYS A 34 -14.97 -11.87 -3.53
C LYS A 34 -13.79 -10.91 -3.50
N ILE A 35 -14.06 -9.61 -3.29
CA ILE A 35 -13.01 -8.59 -3.21
C ILE A 35 -12.12 -8.83 -1.99
N ALA A 36 -12.67 -9.24 -0.85
CA ALA A 36 -11.89 -9.56 0.35
C ALA A 36 -10.97 -10.77 0.14
N HIS A 37 -11.43 -11.83 -0.54
CA HIS A 37 -10.59 -13.00 -0.84
C HIS A 37 -9.49 -12.66 -1.83
N LEU A 38 -9.82 -11.88 -2.88
CA LEU A 38 -8.81 -11.38 -3.82
C LEU A 38 -7.79 -10.49 -3.11
N GLY A 39 -8.24 -9.61 -2.23
CA GLY A 39 -7.39 -8.78 -1.37
C GLY A 39 -6.48 -9.60 -0.48
N ALA A 40 -6.98 -10.69 0.13
CA ALA A 40 -6.17 -11.59 0.95
C ALA A 40 -5.05 -12.26 0.15
N VAL A 41 -5.34 -12.79 -1.04
CA VAL A 41 -4.33 -13.36 -1.95
C VAL A 41 -3.31 -12.30 -2.36
N CYS A 42 -3.77 -11.10 -2.76
CA CYS A 42 -2.89 -9.99 -3.14
C CYS A 42 -1.98 -9.53 -1.97
N CYS A 43 -2.48 -9.51 -0.74
CA CYS A 43 -1.67 -9.20 0.44
C CYS A 43 -0.54 -10.24 0.64
N GLY A 44 -0.86 -11.53 0.50
CA GLY A 44 0.15 -12.59 0.62
C GLY A 44 1.21 -12.51 -0.47
N LEU A 45 0.79 -12.37 -1.74
CA LEU A 45 1.72 -12.20 -2.87
C LEU A 45 2.59 -10.95 -2.74
N GLY A 46 2.01 -9.83 -2.28
CA GLY A 46 2.75 -8.60 -2.07
C GLY A 46 3.78 -8.69 -0.94
N LEU A 47 3.47 -9.42 0.14
CA LEU A 47 4.43 -9.72 1.21
C LEU A 47 5.55 -10.66 0.78
N CYS A 48 5.32 -11.52 -0.21
CA CYS A 48 6.37 -12.29 -0.87
C CYS A 48 7.34 -11.41 -1.66
N ASN A 49 6.85 -10.28 -2.20
CA ASN A 49 7.68 -9.36 -2.97
C ASN A 49 8.46 -8.41 -2.05
N GLN A 50 7.79 -7.77 -1.09
CA GLN A 50 8.40 -6.76 -0.23
C GLN A 50 7.73 -6.71 1.15
N HIS A 51 8.52 -6.95 2.20
CA HIS A 51 8.01 -6.98 3.58
C HIS A 51 7.45 -5.64 4.08
N THR A 52 7.85 -4.51 3.49
CA THR A 52 7.38 -3.17 3.88
C THR A 52 5.86 -3.01 3.69
N LEU A 53 5.24 -3.85 2.84
CA LEU A 53 3.80 -3.93 2.67
C LEU A 53 3.06 -4.32 3.95
N VAL A 54 3.74 -4.97 4.91
CA VAL A 54 3.14 -5.38 6.20
C VAL A 54 2.55 -4.18 6.95
N LEU A 55 3.17 -3.00 6.84
CA LEU A 55 2.70 -1.77 7.48
C LEU A 55 1.30 -1.35 7.01
N TYR A 56 0.98 -1.63 5.74
CA TYR A 56 -0.34 -1.40 5.18
C TYR A 56 -1.32 -2.50 5.57
N VAL A 57 -0.90 -3.76 5.46
CA VAL A 57 -1.73 -4.94 5.75
C VAL A 57 -2.19 -4.96 7.22
N LEU A 58 -1.33 -4.55 8.16
CA LEU A 58 -1.64 -4.48 9.60
C LEU A 58 -2.76 -3.50 9.94
N VAL A 59 -2.92 -2.42 9.17
CA VAL A 59 -4.03 -1.46 9.34
C VAL A 59 -5.27 -1.93 8.59
N LEU A 60 -5.05 -2.52 7.40
CA LEU A 60 -6.12 -2.95 6.50
C LEU A 60 -6.94 -4.11 7.09
N ILE A 61 -6.29 -5.16 7.60
CA ILE A 61 -6.96 -6.38 8.07
C ILE A 61 -7.99 -6.06 9.19
N PRO A 62 -7.62 -5.36 10.28
CA PRO A 62 -8.59 -5.01 11.32
C PRO A 62 -9.75 -4.19 10.79
N TRP A 63 -9.49 -3.25 9.87
CA TRP A 63 -10.54 -2.42 9.28
C TRP A 63 -11.53 -3.26 8.43
N VAL A 64 -11.04 -4.18 7.60
CA VAL A 64 -11.87 -5.10 6.80
C VAL A 64 -12.69 -6.01 7.70
N LEU A 65 -12.08 -6.61 8.73
CA LEU A 65 -12.78 -7.48 9.68
C LEU A 65 -13.83 -6.72 10.48
N HIS A 66 -13.51 -5.52 10.96
CA HIS A 66 -14.47 -4.66 11.65
C HIS A 66 -15.64 -4.28 10.73
N ARG A 67 -15.39 -4.02 9.44
CA ARG A 67 -16.45 -3.71 8.48
C ARG A 67 -17.35 -4.92 8.21
N LEU A 68 -16.78 -6.12 8.03
CA LEU A 68 -17.56 -7.36 7.89
C LEU A 68 -18.38 -7.68 9.14
N TYR A 69 -17.80 -7.43 10.33
CA TYR A 69 -18.49 -7.59 11.61
C TYR A 69 -19.66 -6.64 11.76
N SER A 70 -19.45 -5.34 11.51
CA SER A 70 -20.49 -4.30 11.59
C SER A 70 -21.67 -4.59 10.66
N GLN A 71 -21.42 -5.26 9.54
CA GLN A 71 -22.44 -5.62 8.55
C GLN A 71 -23.03 -7.02 8.80
N LYS A 72 -22.68 -7.68 9.91
CA LYS A 72 -23.12 -9.04 10.29
C LYS A 72 -22.81 -10.12 9.26
N GLU A 73 -21.79 -9.92 8.43
CA GLU A 73 -21.31 -10.91 7.44
C GLU A 73 -20.12 -11.72 7.93
N LEU A 74 -19.58 -11.38 9.10
CA LEU A 74 -18.46 -12.09 9.67
C LEU A 74 -18.91 -13.48 10.17
N SER A 75 -18.31 -14.51 9.59
CA SER A 75 -18.46 -15.89 10.05
C SER A 75 -17.08 -16.49 10.32
N LEU A 76 -16.99 -17.43 11.27
CA LEU A 76 -15.73 -18.13 11.55
C LEU A 76 -15.19 -18.83 10.30
N ARG A 77 -16.08 -19.46 9.51
CA ARG A 77 -15.74 -20.05 8.21
C ARG A 77 -15.18 -19.01 7.24
N GLY A 78 -15.76 -17.80 7.20
CA GLY A 78 -15.27 -16.70 6.37
C GLY A 78 -13.87 -16.23 6.78
N VAL A 79 -13.61 -16.10 8.09
CA VAL A 79 -12.29 -15.73 8.61
C VAL A 79 -11.25 -16.81 8.26
N VAL A 80 -11.58 -18.08 8.46
CA VAL A 80 -10.70 -19.20 8.08
C VAL A 80 -10.44 -19.18 6.57
N SER A 81 -11.47 -18.98 5.75
CA SER A 81 -11.34 -18.89 4.28
C SER A 81 -10.42 -17.74 3.85
N LEU A 82 -10.57 -16.56 4.45
CA LEU A 82 -9.68 -15.42 4.19
C LEU A 82 -8.24 -15.71 4.62
N GLY A 83 -8.06 -16.38 5.76
CA GLY A 83 -6.74 -16.82 6.24
C GLY A 83 -6.09 -17.81 5.26
N VAL A 84 -6.84 -18.79 4.76
CA VAL A 84 -6.36 -19.72 3.72
C VAL A 84 -6.00 -18.97 2.45
N CYS A 85 -6.83 -18.05 1.97
CA CYS A 85 -6.51 -17.22 0.80
C CYS A 85 -5.24 -16.38 1.00
N PHE A 86 -5.05 -15.79 2.18
CA PHE A 86 -3.83 -15.08 2.52
C PHE A 86 -2.60 -16.00 2.45
N LEU A 87 -2.68 -17.20 3.07
CA LEU A 87 -1.61 -18.19 3.02
C LEU A 87 -1.35 -18.73 1.61
N THR A 88 -2.37 -18.86 0.76
CA THR A 88 -2.16 -19.22 -0.66
C THR A 88 -1.38 -18.14 -1.41
N GLY A 89 -1.43 -16.88 -0.99
CA GLY A 89 -0.55 -15.83 -1.51
C GLY A 89 0.93 -16.05 -1.17
N PHE A 90 1.26 -16.84 -0.14
CA PHE A 90 2.65 -17.19 0.23
C PHE A 90 3.21 -18.37 -0.58
N LEU A 91 2.44 -18.92 -1.53
CA LEU A 91 2.87 -20.02 -2.39
C LEU A 91 4.24 -19.79 -3.07
N PRO A 92 4.60 -18.56 -3.53
CA PRO A 92 5.93 -18.32 -4.08
C PRO A 92 7.09 -18.67 -3.13
N TYR A 93 6.91 -18.58 -1.81
CA TYR A 93 7.95 -18.97 -0.86
C TYR A 93 8.17 -20.48 -0.75
N ILE A 94 7.21 -21.32 -1.19
CA ILE A 94 7.41 -22.78 -1.27
C ILE A 94 8.48 -23.12 -2.33
N TYR A 95 8.67 -22.26 -3.34
CA TYR A 95 9.72 -22.43 -4.34
C TYR A 95 11.13 -22.37 -3.73
N LEU A 96 11.35 -21.60 -2.65
CA LEU A 96 12.67 -21.44 -2.03
C LEU A 96 13.27 -22.75 -1.48
N PRO A 97 12.60 -23.50 -0.58
CA PRO A 97 13.14 -24.78 -0.10
C PRO A 97 13.29 -25.81 -1.21
N ILE A 98 12.39 -25.81 -2.21
CA ILE A 98 12.49 -26.71 -3.38
C ILE A 98 13.72 -26.37 -4.23
N SER A 99 13.97 -25.10 -4.51
CA SER A 99 15.13 -24.65 -5.28
C SER A 99 16.45 -24.91 -4.55
N SER A 100 16.46 -24.72 -3.22
CA SER A 100 17.59 -25.02 -2.35
C SER A 100 17.94 -26.52 -2.36
N TYR A 101 16.92 -27.39 -2.25
CA TYR A 101 17.10 -28.84 -2.30
C TYR A 101 17.63 -29.33 -3.66
N ILE A 102 17.20 -28.71 -4.75
CA ILE A 102 17.60 -29.08 -6.12
C ILE A 102 18.91 -28.38 -6.53
N ASN A 103 19.49 -27.52 -5.66
CA ASN A 103 20.73 -26.78 -5.88
C ASN A 103 20.74 -25.97 -7.20
N THR A 104 19.58 -25.43 -7.58
CA THR A 104 19.39 -24.66 -8.83
C THR A 104 19.69 -23.16 -8.67
N ALA A 105 19.73 -22.65 -7.45
CA ALA A 105 20.03 -21.24 -7.17
C ALA A 105 21.54 -21.00 -7.11
N ARG A 106 22.12 -20.40 -8.17
CA ARG A 106 23.55 -19.99 -8.21
C ARG A 106 23.93 -18.93 -7.15
N TRP A 107 22.95 -18.24 -6.55
CA TRP A 107 23.13 -17.18 -5.56
C TRP A 107 21.97 -17.19 -4.56
N SER A 108 22.07 -17.99 -3.49
CA SER A 108 21.14 -17.96 -2.35
C SER A 108 21.79 -17.30 -1.14
N TRP A 109 21.02 -16.49 -0.40
CA TRP A 109 21.45 -15.92 0.88
C TRP A 109 21.02 -16.85 2.01
N GLY A 110 22.01 -17.47 2.65
CA GLY A 110 21.83 -18.38 3.78
C GLY A 110 21.33 -19.78 3.41
N ASP A 111 21.45 -20.71 4.36
CA ASP A 111 20.88 -22.06 4.24
C ASP A 111 19.40 -22.06 4.65
N GLN A 112 18.53 -22.29 3.66
CA GLN A 112 17.07 -22.25 3.81
C GLN A 112 16.46 -23.66 3.97
N THR A 113 17.30 -24.70 4.11
CA THR A 113 16.84 -26.09 4.29
C THR A 113 16.30 -26.37 5.69
N THR A 114 16.66 -25.53 6.67
CA THR A 114 16.17 -25.63 8.06
C THR A 114 15.00 -24.68 8.31
N LEU A 115 14.04 -25.10 9.16
CA LEU A 115 12.90 -24.25 9.56
C LEU A 115 13.35 -22.94 10.21
N SER A 116 14.46 -22.97 10.94
CA SER A 116 15.10 -21.79 11.54
C SER A 116 15.65 -20.83 10.48
N GLY A 117 16.34 -21.35 9.46
CA GLY A 117 16.84 -20.54 8.34
C GLY A 117 15.72 -19.91 7.52
N LEU A 118 14.64 -20.67 7.24
CA LEU A 118 13.44 -20.16 6.59
C LEU A 118 12.76 -19.06 7.42
N LEU A 119 12.62 -19.26 8.73
CA LEU A 119 12.04 -18.25 9.63
C LEU A 119 12.91 -17.00 9.73
N THR A 120 14.23 -17.14 9.78
CA THR A 120 15.18 -16.01 9.81
C THR A 120 15.11 -15.20 8.52
N HIS A 121 14.97 -15.87 7.37
CA HIS A 121 14.78 -15.25 6.07
C HIS A 121 13.41 -14.56 5.94
N LEU A 122 12.33 -15.23 6.35
CA LEU A 122 10.96 -14.70 6.32
C LEU A 122 10.73 -13.56 7.32
N LEU A 123 11.32 -13.62 8.51
CA LEU A 123 11.27 -12.55 9.51
C LEU A 123 12.29 -11.45 9.20
N ARG A 124 13.15 -11.68 8.20
CA ARG A 124 14.18 -10.77 7.72
C ARG A 124 15.02 -10.20 8.88
N ALA A 125 15.31 -11.07 9.86
CA ALA A 125 15.82 -10.70 11.19
C ALA A 125 17.24 -10.12 11.16
N GLU A 126 17.94 -10.19 10.03
CA GLU A 126 19.33 -9.75 9.86
C GLU A 126 19.49 -8.23 9.64
N TYR A 127 18.41 -7.45 9.51
CA TYR A 127 18.47 -6.02 9.15
C TYR A 127 18.10 -5.05 10.28
N GLY A 128 18.98 -4.94 11.29
CA GLY A 128 19.30 -3.69 12.02
C GLY A 128 18.26 -3.09 13.00
N THR A 129 18.82 -2.37 13.98
CA THR A 129 18.24 -1.82 15.22
C THR A 129 17.41 -0.53 15.07
N PHE A 130 16.69 -0.21 16.15
CA PHE A 130 15.59 0.75 16.25
C PHE A 130 16.00 2.06 16.95
N SER A 131 15.84 3.25 16.33
CA SER A 131 16.00 4.56 17.01
C SER A 131 15.19 5.69 16.36
N LEU A 132 14.46 6.45 17.19
CA LEU A 132 13.28 7.31 16.92
C LEU A 132 13.60 8.77 16.50
N VAL A 133 12.82 9.37 15.57
CA VAL A 133 12.71 10.85 15.39
C VAL A 133 11.28 11.29 14.97
N CYS A 134 10.92 12.52 15.37
CA CYS A 134 9.57 13.13 15.52
C CYS A 134 8.88 13.62 14.23
N ALA A 135 7.54 13.65 14.25
CA ALA A 135 6.62 13.72 13.12
C ALA A 135 5.81 15.03 13.01
N LEU A 136 6.37 16.05 12.34
CA LEU A 136 5.71 17.36 12.21
C LEU A 136 4.92 17.55 10.89
N SER A 137 5.20 16.79 9.83
CA SER A 137 4.51 16.88 8.52
C SER A 137 3.18 16.12 8.43
N LEU A 138 2.89 15.31 9.44
CA LEU A 138 1.81 14.34 9.49
C LEU A 138 0.42 14.96 9.83
N TRP A 139 0.41 16.08 10.54
CA TRP A 139 -0.81 16.74 11.01
C TRP A 139 -1.69 17.29 9.87
N ASN A 140 -1.06 17.87 8.84
CA ASN A 140 -1.78 18.47 7.72
C ASN A 140 -2.49 17.41 6.86
N VAL A 141 -1.85 16.26 6.65
CA VAL A 141 -2.43 15.14 5.91
C VAL A 141 -3.60 14.52 6.69
N PHE A 142 -3.47 14.39 8.01
CA PHE A 142 -4.54 13.91 8.89
C PHE A 142 -5.81 14.79 8.82
N ASN A 143 -5.65 16.11 8.87
CA ASN A 143 -6.76 17.06 8.74
C ASN A 143 -7.43 17.01 7.36
N MET A 144 -6.66 16.71 6.30
CA MET A 144 -7.18 16.52 4.96
C MET A 144 -8.05 15.25 4.86
N GLY A 145 -7.63 14.14 5.50
CA GLY A 145 -8.45 12.92 5.61
C GLY A 145 -9.75 13.12 6.40
N LEU A 146 -9.72 13.95 7.45
CA LEU A 146 -10.89 14.30 8.28
C LEU A 146 -11.94 15.15 7.53
N SER A 147 -11.49 15.96 6.58
CA SER A 147 -12.35 16.89 5.80
C SER A 147 -13.08 16.22 4.63
N SER A 148 -12.78 14.95 4.34
CA SER A 148 -13.37 14.15 3.26
C SER A 148 -14.90 13.91 3.46
N PRO A 149 -15.71 13.85 2.39
CA PRO A 149 -17.17 13.67 2.51
C PRO A 149 -17.53 12.37 3.25
N ARG A 150 -18.67 12.36 3.96
CA ARG A 150 -19.07 11.26 4.87
C ARG A 150 -19.00 9.86 4.24
N ILE A 151 -19.23 9.74 2.93
CA ILE A 151 -19.17 8.49 2.16
C ILE A 151 -17.72 8.00 1.95
N CYS A 152 -16.75 8.90 1.72
CA CYS A 152 -15.35 8.54 1.50
C CYS A 152 -14.45 8.71 2.73
N ARG A 153 -14.99 9.26 3.83
CA ARG A 153 -14.23 9.60 5.04
C ARG A 153 -13.54 8.38 5.67
N SER A 154 -14.22 7.23 5.71
CA SER A 154 -13.65 6.00 6.28
C SER A 154 -12.41 5.53 5.50
N VAL A 155 -12.50 5.51 4.17
CA VAL A 155 -11.40 5.09 3.28
C VAL A 155 -10.28 6.12 3.23
N SER A 156 -10.63 7.41 3.17
CA SER A 156 -9.65 8.51 3.17
C SER A 156 -8.86 8.53 4.46
N LEU A 157 -9.53 8.33 5.61
CA LEU A 157 -8.87 8.23 6.91
C LEU A 157 -8.01 6.98 7.01
N LEU A 158 -8.50 5.83 6.51
CA LEU A 158 -7.72 4.60 6.46
C LEU A 158 -6.41 4.80 5.67
N PHE A 159 -6.48 5.33 4.44
CA PHE A 159 -5.30 5.61 3.62
C PHE A 159 -4.37 6.63 4.26
N THR A 160 -4.93 7.63 4.95
CA THR A 160 -4.13 8.60 5.70
C THR A 160 -3.37 7.92 6.85
N VAL A 161 -4.04 7.10 7.66
CA VAL A 161 -3.40 6.34 8.75
C VAL A 161 -2.32 5.42 8.20
N MET A 162 -2.59 4.71 7.10
CA MET A 162 -1.63 3.86 6.42
C MET A 162 -0.39 4.66 5.98
N LEU A 163 -0.58 5.82 5.32
CA LEU A 163 0.50 6.70 4.90
C LEU A 163 1.31 7.22 6.10
N MET A 164 0.65 7.56 7.20
CA MET A 164 1.30 8.08 8.41
C MET A 164 2.20 7.02 9.05
N ILE A 165 1.68 5.80 9.22
CA ILE A 165 2.44 4.68 9.78
C ILE A 165 3.62 4.34 8.89
N TYR A 166 3.40 4.29 7.57
CA TYR A 166 4.47 4.05 6.60
C TYR A 166 5.57 5.11 6.66
N SER A 167 5.18 6.39 6.59
CA SER A 167 6.12 7.52 6.60
C SER A 167 6.88 7.60 7.93
N LEU A 168 6.21 7.33 9.05
CA LEU A 168 6.85 7.30 10.37
C LEU A 168 7.88 6.16 10.47
N PHE A 169 7.51 4.96 10.00
CA PHE A 169 8.43 3.82 9.97
C PHE A 169 9.65 4.07 9.09
N PHE A 170 9.47 4.73 7.94
CA PHE A 170 10.60 5.05 7.06
C PHE A 170 11.44 6.20 7.57
N ALA A 171 10.83 7.27 8.10
CA ALA A 171 11.54 8.34 8.78
C ALA A 171 12.37 7.80 9.96
N TRP A 172 11.83 6.83 10.68
CA TRP A 172 12.54 6.10 11.73
C TRP A 172 13.75 5.30 11.23
N ARG A 173 13.67 4.71 10.03
CA ARG A 173 14.77 3.96 9.41
C ARG A 173 15.73 4.86 8.61
N ALA A 174 15.35 6.10 8.30
CA ALA A 174 16.05 7.01 7.38
C ALA A 174 17.28 7.70 8.00
N ASN A 175 18.04 7.00 8.85
CA ASN A 175 19.31 7.50 9.40
C ASN A 175 20.52 7.20 8.48
N LEU A 176 20.31 7.28 7.16
CA LEU A 176 21.31 6.95 6.14
C LEU A 176 21.99 8.24 5.64
N ASP A 177 23.30 8.18 5.37
CA ASP A 177 24.07 9.31 4.84
C ASP A 177 23.63 9.67 3.40
N ILE A 178 22.76 10.67 3.28
CA ILE A 178 22.15 11.13 2.02
C ILE A 178 23.20 11.76 1.08
N SER A 179 24.37 12.12 1.59
CA SER A 179 25.49 12.64 0.80
C SER A 179 26.03 11.61 -0.20
N ARG A 180 25.76 10.32 0.04
CA ARG A 180 26.16 9.22 -0.84
C ARG A 180 25.04 8.91 -1.83
N PRO A 181 25.28 9.01 -3.16
CA PRO A 181 24.25 8.80 -4.18
C PRO A 181 23.64 7.40 -4.14
N LEU A 182 24.40 6.39 -3.71
CA LEU A 182 23.92 5.02 -3.51
C LEU A 182 22.82 4.92 -2.43
N LEU A 183 22.98 5.64 -1.31
CA LEU A 183 22.03 5.61 -0.20
C LEU A 183 20.80 6.48 -0.51
N LEU A 184 21.00 7.59 -1.23
CA LEU A 184 19.91 8.42 -1.75
C LEU A 184 18.96 7.62 -2.65
N GLY A 185 19.49 6.88 -3.63
CA GLY A 185 18.66 6.06 -4.52
C GLY A 185 17.91 4.93 -3.80
N VAL A 186 18.43 4.43 -2.68
CA VAL A 186 17.71 3.48 -1.82
C VAL A 186 16.53 4.16 -1.16
N VAL A 187 16.74 5.35 -0.58
CA VAL A 187 15.70 6.14 0.08
C VAL A 187 14.58 6.49 -0.91
N GLU A 188 14.90 7.03 -2.09
CA GLU A 188 13.93 7.41 -3.14
C GLU A 188 12.99 6.25 -3.51
N ARG A 189 13.51 5.03 -3.64
CA ARG A 189 12.72 3.84 -3.99
C ARG A 189 11.72 3.44 -2.91
N PHE A 190 12.03 3.71 -1.66
CA PHE A 190 11.10 3.45 -0.55
C PHE A 190 10.03 4.54 -0.44
N TRP A 191 10.35 5.81 -0.74
CA TRP A 191 9.35 6.89 -0.72
C TRP A 191 8.31 6.79 -1.83
N LEU A 192 8.58 6.05 -2.91
CA LEU A 192 7.63 5.88 -4.01
C LEU A 192 6.27 5.28 -3.58
N GLN A 193 6.27 4.44 -2.53
CA GLN A 193 5.07 3.83 -1.98
C GLN A 193 4.23 4.84 -1.18
N SER A 194 4.86 5.75 -0.44
CA SER A 194 4.16 6.90 0.19
C SER A 194 3.62 7.86 -0.87
N ASP A 195 4.37 8.13 -1.94
CA ASP A 195 3.93 9.01 -3.02
C ASP A 195 2.67 8.47 -3.71
N ALA A 196 2.60 7.16 -3.94
CA ALA A 196 1.40 6.51 -4.46
C ALA A 196 0.18 6.76 -3.55
N ALA A 197 0.33 6.66 -2.22
CA ALA A 197 -0.73 6.93 -1.27
C ALA A 197 -1.15 8.42 -1.27
N VAL A 198 -0.18 9.34 -1.36
CA VAL A 198 -0.43 10.78 -1.47
C VAL A 198 -1.20 11.09 -2.76
N CYS A 199 -0.85 10.48 -3.89
CA CYS A 199 -1.56 10.64 -5.16
C CYS A 199 -3.04 10.19 -5.05
N VAL A 200 -3.31 9.06 -4.40
CA VAL A 200 -4.69 8.59 -4.16
C VAL A 200 -5.46 9.58 -3.27
N LEU A 201 -4.85 10.05 -2.18
CA LEU A 201 -5.45 11.04 -1.28
C LEU A 201 -5.68 12.38 -1.96
N ALA A 202 -4.75 12.83 -2.80
CA ALA A 202 -4.87 14.06 -3.59
C ALA A 202 -6.02 13.94 -4.61
N GLY A 203 -6.18 12.79 -5.27
CA GLY A 203 -7.32 12.52 -6.15
C GLY A 203 -8.67 12.55 -5.42
N LEU A 204 -8.73 11.97 -4.22
CA LEU A 204 -9.93 12.06 -3.36
C LEU A 204 -10.21 13.50 -2.92
N GLY A 205 -9.16 14.26 -2.56
CA GLY A 205 -9.25 15.68 -2.22
C GLY A 205 -9.75 16.55 -3.38
N LEU A 206 -9.23 16.33 -4.58
CA LEU A 206 -9.66 17.05 -5.80
C LEU A 206 -11.13 16.76 -6.14
N SER A 207 -11.55 15.49 -6.03
CA SER A 207 -12.95 15.09 -6.20
C SER A 207 -13.87 15.78 -5.18
N HIS A 208 -13.39 15.95 -3.94
CA HIS A 208 -14.11 16.69 -2.91
C HIS A 208 -14.23 18.18 -3.26
N THR A 209 -13.13 18.86 -3.60
CA THR A 209 -13.17 20.28 -3.96
C THR A 209 -14.06 20.52 -5.18
N HIS A 210 -14.01 19.61 -6.15
CA HIS A 210 -14.89 19.64 -7.31
C HIS A 210 -16.37 19.59 -6.92
N ASN A 211 -16.78 18.59 -6.14
CA ASN A 211 -18.17 18.43 -5.70
C ASN A 211 -18.65 19.57 -4.81
N ALA A 212 -17.76 20.14 -3.97
CA ALA A 212 -18.08 21.30 -3.15
C ALA A 212 -18.30 22.56 -3.99
N LEU A 213 -17.47 22.75 -5.03
CA LEU A 213 -17.53 23.89 -5.93
C LEU A 213 -18.76 23.83 -6.84
N GLU A 214 -19.07 22.65 -7.37
CA GLU A 214 -20.29 22.39 -8.14
C GLU A 214 -21.55 22.71 -7.33
N ARG A 215 -21.59 22.30 -6.05
CA ARG A 215 -22.70 22.61 -5.13
C ARG A 215 -22.83 24.10 -4.81
N ARG A 216 -21.74 24.87 -4.87
CA ARG A 216 -21.72 26.30 -4.50
C ARG A 216 -21.97 27.22 -5.68
N LEU A 217 -21.45 26.90 -6.86
CA LEU A 217 -21.40 27.81 -8.02
C LEU A 217 -22.19 27.31 -9.24
N GLY A 218 -22.66 26.05 -9.24
CA GLY A 218 -23.17 25.42 -10.47
C GLY A 218 -22.04 25.19 -11.49
N TYR A 219 -22.37 24.61 -12.66
CA TYR A 219 -21.45 24.31 -13.78
C TYR A 219 -20.51 23.10 -13.63
N GLY A 220 -21.04 21.92 -13.28
CA GLY A 220 -20.25 20.68 -13.15
C GLY A 220 -19.36 20.31 -14.36
N GLY A 221 -19.78 20.65 -15.59
CA GLY A 221 -18.97 20.41 -16.80
C GLY A 221 -17.68 21.24 -16.86
N LEU A 222 -17.72 22.50 -16.40
CA LEU A 222 -16.58 23.41 -16.40
C LEU A 222 -15.56 23.01 -15.32
N TRP A 223 -16.04 22.62 -14.14
CA TRP A 223 -15.18 22.17 -13.05
C TRP A 223 -14.50 20.83 -13.36
N LYS A 224 -15.20 19.92 -14.04
CA LYS A 224 -14.64 18.64 -14.48
C LYS A 224 -13.53 18.85 -15.51
N THR A 225 -13.77 19.69 -16.52
CA THR A 225 -12.76 20.01 -17.54
C THR A 225 -11.55 20.71 -16.93
N THR A 226 -11.76 21.67 -16.02
CA THR A 226 -10.68 22.36 -15.30
C THR A 226 -9.83 21.40 -14.47
N GLY A 227 -10.45 20.45 -13.75
CA GLY A 227 -9.73 19.44 -12.98
C GLY A 227 -8.85 18.52 -13.85
N TRP A 228 -9.36 18.08 -15.00
CA TRP A 228 -8.59 17.27 -15.96
C TRP A 228 -7.44 18.06 -16.59
N VAL A 229 -7.68 19.32 -16.99
CA VAL A 229 -6.63 20.18 -17.55
C VAL A 229 -5.51 20.41 -16.54
N LEU A 230 -5.84 20.68 -15.28
CA LEU A 230 -4.86 20.89 -14.22
C LEU A 230 -4.05 19.61 -13.94
N THR A 231 -4.70 18.45 -13.92
CA THR A 231 -4.03 17.16 -13.77
C THR A 231 -3.07 16.87 -14.93
N MET A 232 -3.52 17.08 -16.17
CA MET A 232 -2.68 16.88 -17.36
C MET A 232 -1.50 17.85 -17.42
N ALA A 233 -1.70 19.11 -17.00
CA ALA A 233 -0.62 20.10 -16.93
C ALA A 233 0.45 19.71 -15.90
N LEU A 234 0.06 19.24 -14.72
CA LEU A 234 0.98 18.74 -13.70
C LEU A 234 1.74 17.49 -14.16
N LEU A 235 1.07 16.57 -14.85
CA LEU A 235 1.71 15.39 -15.43
C LEU A 235 2.72 15.78 -16.53
N ALA A 236 2.33 16.68 -17.43
CA ALA A 236 3.24 17.19 -18.46
C ALA A 236 4.46 17.90 -17.86
N HIS A 237 4.25 18.68 -16.80
CA HIS A 237 5.35 19.36 -16.10
C HIS A 237 6.31 18.37 -15.43
N THR A 238 5.79 17.38 -14.71
CA THR A 238 6.61 16.36 -14.04
C THR A 238 7.37 15.47 -15.02
N VAL A 239 6.75 15.11 -16.15
CA VAL A 239 7.45 14.39 -17.24
C VAL A 239 8.58 15.26 -17.81
N HIS A 240 8.35 16.56 -18.02
CA HIS A 240 9.36 17.47 -18.55
C HIS A 240 10.55 17.67 -17.59
N THR A 241 10.30 17.75 -16.28
CA THR A 241 11.36 17.91 -15.27
C THR A 241 12.14 16.62 -15.03
N ASN A 242 11.51 15.44 -15.13
CA ASN A 242 12.17 14.14 -14.92
C ASN A 242 13.01 13.67 -16.13
N HIS A 243 12.78 14.23 -17.32
CA HIS A 243 13.53 13.90 -18.53
C HIS A 243 14.74 14.83 -18.79
N ARG A 244 15.02 15.79 -17.90
CA ARG A 244 16.24 16.61 -17.91
C ARG A 244 17.25 16.06 -16.91
#